data_AF-A0A150U3D9-F1
#
_entry.id   AF-A0A150U3D9-F1
#
_cell.length_a   1.000
_cell.length_b   1.000
_cell.length_c   1.000
_cell.angle_alpha   90.00
_cell.angle_beta   90.00
_cell.angle_gamma   90.00
#
_symmetry.space_group_name_H-M   'P 1'
#
loop_
_entity.id
_entity.type
_entity.pdbx_description
1 polymer ?
#
loop_
_entity_poly.entity_id
_entity_poly.type
_entity_poly.pdbx_seq_one_letter_code
_entity_poly.pdbx_strand_id
1 'polypeptide(L)'
;MALPAALLAAVERHSCFTGCYRSESEVQVCIDPAQALVPTVPVCCSDCLNFHPAALVSLLPLGMTSYALANALTAHVRALRGYKWATGGYHTAGTGFWLNAAYYGNGLFLVDAARNRNARTDVDMLIEAFQHGIVQPEDPRMLDPALYTTELAYINMSRPILPVRSKQDLLASPQRSATPRQGFSRVSIVEFQPLAAAGVVAGAQPPKPAPPPRELKLGDTCPTCGAAVMERPLFSGTFVGCLC
;
A
#
# COMPACT_ATOMS: atom_id res chain seq x y z
N MET A 1 -19.75 18.65 -5.66
CA MET A 1 -19.63 18.05 -7.01
C MET A 1 -18.44 17.11 -7.02
N ALA A 2 -18.56 15.97 -7.70
CA ALA A 2 -17.46 15.03 -7.91
C ALA A 2 -16.56 15.48 -9.07
N LEU A 3 -15.33 14.95 -9.15
CA LEU A 3 -14.45 15.20 -10.30
C LEU A 3 -15.04 14.64 -11.60
N PRO A 4 -14.73 15.23 -12.77
CA PRO A 4 -15.23 14.74 -14.05
C PRO A 4 -14.85 13.28 -14.33
N ALA A 5 -15.81 12.44 -14.70
CA ALA A 5 -15.57 11.02 -14.96
C ALA A 5 -14.53 10.76 -16.06
N ALA A 6 -14.50 11.61 -17.10
CA ALA A 6 -13.49 11.52 -18.16
C ALA A 6 -12.07 11.78 -17.65
N LEU A 7 -11.90 12.73 -16.72
CA LEU A 7 -10.63 13.00 -16.08
C LEU A 7 -10.20 11.80 -15.22
N LEU A 8 -11.11 11.26 -14.42
CA LEU A 8 -10.87 10.05 -13.61
C LEU A 8 -10.44 8.87 -14.48
N ALA A 9 -11.18 8.58 -15.55
CA ALA A 9 -10.85 7.50 -16.47
C ALA A 9 -9.48 7.67 -17.13
N ALA A 10 -9.05 8.92 -17.41
CA ALA A 10 -7.73 9.19 -17.96
C ALA A 10 -6.60 8.92 -16.94
N VAL A 11 -6.77 9.37 -15.68
CA VAL A 11 -5.77 9.12 -14.63
C VAL A 11 -5.69 7.66 -14.21
N GLU A 12 -6.83 6.95 -14.19
CA GLU A 12 -6.91 5.52 -13.86
C GLU A 12 -6.14 4.64 -14.86
N ARG A 13 -6.09 5.05 -16.13
CA ARG A 13 -5.39 4.33 -17.21
C ARG A 13 -3.91 4.72 -17.31
N HIS A 14 -3.44 5.69 -16.53
CA HIS A 14 -2.07 6.15 -16.58
C HIS A 14 -1.12 5.10 -15.96
N SER A 15 -0.05 4.72 -16.68
CA SER A 15 0.75 3.54 -16.33
C SER A 15 1.79 3.73 -15.23
N CYS A 16 2.13 4.98 -14.88
CA CYS A 16 3.05 5.27 -13.77
C CYS A 16 2.50 4.82 -12.44
N PHE A 17 3.36 4.43 -11.49
CA PHE A 17 2.96 3.58 -10.38
C PHE A 17 2.52 4.33 -9.11
N THR A 18 3.06 5.52 -8.80
CA THR A 18 2.67 6.22 -7.57
C THR A 18 1.25 6.77 -7.70
N GLY A 19 0.92 7.29 -8.90
CA GLY A 19 -0.31 8.03 -9.11
C GLY A 19 -0.32 9.40 -8.44
N CYS A 20 0.85 9.94 -8.10
CA CYS A 20 1.00 11.25 -7.50
C CYS A 20 0.96 12.35 -8.57
N TYR A 21 0.18 13.40 -8.32
CA TYR A 21 0.06 14.57 -9.19
C TYR A 21 0.58 15.83 -8.52
N ARG A 22 1.09 16.77 -9.32
CA ARG A 22 1.54 18.11 -8.91
C ARG A 22 0.73 19.17 -9.63
N SER A 23 0.52 20.30 -8.97
CA SER A 23 -0.11 21.47 -9.56
C SER A 23 0.72 22.00 -10.72
N GLU A 24 0.06 22.42 -11.79
CA GLU A 24 0.65 23.25 -12.84
C GLU A 24 0.00 24.63 -12.89
N SER A 25 0.64 25.55 -13.60
CA SER A 25 0.11 26.87 -13.87
C SER A 25 -1.15 26.76 -14.72
N GLU A 26 -2.18 27.55 -14.37
CA GLU A 26 -3.40 27.61 -15.17
C GLU A 26 -3.10 28.11 -16.58
N VAL A 27 -3.75 27.48 -17.57
CA VAL A 27 -3.61 27.85 -18.98
C VAL A 27 -4.99 27.98 -19.63
N GLN A 28 -5.05 28.80 -20.66
CA GLN A 28 -6.23 28.92 -21.51
C GLN A 28 -6.03 28.10 -22.78
N VAL A 29 -7.05 27.37 -23.21
CA VAL A 29 -6.99 26.49 -24.37
C VAL A 29 -8.04 26.87 -25.40
N CYS A 30 -7.69 26.74 -26.67
CA CYS A 30 -8.63 26.84 -27.78
C CYS A 30 -9.28 25.47 -28.00
N ILE A 31 -10.55 25.33 -27.66
CA ILE A 31 -11.33 24.10 -27.88
C ILE A 31 -12.05 24.16 -29.23
N ASP A 32 -12.56 25.34 -29.56
CA ASP A 32 -13.23 25.66 -30.81
C ASP A 32 -12.59 26.94 -31.36
N PRO A 33 -12.01 26.93 -32.58
CA PRO A 33 -11.38 28.10 -33.18
C PRO A 33 -12.35 29.27 -33.43
N ALA A 34 -13.66 29.03 -33.41
CA ALA A 34 -14.68 30.07 -33.52
C ALA A 34 -15.08 30.69 -32.17
N GLN A 35 -14.55 30.21 -31.05
CA GLN A 35 -14.91 30.65 -29.71
C GLN A 35 -13.73 31.27 -28.94
N ALA A 36 -14.05 31.95 -27.84
CA ALA A 36 -13.03 32.43 -26.91
C ALA A 36 -12.26 31.26 -26.26
N LEU A 37 -11.02 31.53 -25.87
CA LEU A 37 -10.22 30.56 -25.11
C LEU A 37 -10.89 30.23 -23.78
N VAL A 38 -10.79 28.97 -23.37
CA VAL A 38 -11.44 28.46 -22.15
C VAL A 38 -10.36 28.18 -21.11
N PRO A 39 -10.54 28.60 -19.84
CA PRO A 39 -9.58 28.33 -18.79
C PRO A 39 -9.60 26.86 -18.37
N THR A 40 -8.41 26.32 -18.10
CA THR A 40 -8.20 24.95 -17.61
C THR A 40 -7.38 24.95 -16.33
N VAL A 41 -7.59 23.90 -15.53
CA VAL A 41 -6.77 23.57 -14.37
C VAL A 41 -5.95 22.33 -14.69
N PRO A 42 -4.68 22.49 -15.12
CA PRO A 42 -3.78 21.37 -15.39
C PRO A 42 -3.09 20.86 -14.12
N VAL A 43 -2.75 19.58 -14.15
CA VAL A 43 -1.84 18.94 -13.20
C VAL A 43 -0.87 18.05 -13.95
N CYS A 44 0.25 17.68 -13.33
CA CYS A 44 1.26 16.83 -13.93
C CYS A 44 1.54 15.58 -13.08
N CYS A 45 1.69 14.43 -13.73
CA CYS A 45 2.14 13.21 -13.06
C CYS A 45 3.57 13.37 -12.54
N SER A 46 3.77 13.16 -11.23
CA SER A 46 5.05 13.34 -10.55
C SER A 46 6.11 12.30 -10.95
N ASP A 47 5.67 11.15 -11.46
CA ASP A 47 6.58 10.06 -11.84
C ASP A 47 7.27 10.36 -13.17
N CYS A 48 6.47 10.58 -14.22
CA CYS A 48 6.97 10.73 -15.59
C CYS A 48 7.22 12.18 -15.99
N LEU A 49 6.53 13.15 -15.37
CA LEU A 49 6.55 14.57 -15.75
C LEU A 49 6.09 14.87 -17.18
N ASN A 50 5.44 13.90 -17.84
CA ASN A 50 5.03 13.99 -19.25
C ASN A 50 3.52 13.82 -19.44
N PHE A 51 2.79 13.39 -18.40
CA PHE A 51 1.35 13.25 -18.46
C PHE A 51 0.70 14.42 -17.73
N HIS A 52 0.04 15.28 -18.51
CA HIS A 52 -0.53 16.55 -18.07
C HIS A 52 -2.05 16.56 -18.24
N PRO A 53 -2.80 15.78 -17.43
CA PRO A 53 -4.25 15.85 -17.49
C PRO A 53 -4.73 17.22 -17.00
N ALA A 54 -5.76 17.73 -17.65
CA ALA A 54 -6.39 19.00 -17.30
C ALA A 54 -7.91 18.87 -17.37
N ALA A 55 -8.60 19.72 -16.63
CA ALA A 55 -10.04 19.87 -16.73
C ALA A 55 -10.41 21.34 -16.96
N LEU A 56 -11.52 21.56 -17.68
CA LEU A 56 -12.10 22.89 -17.82
C LEU A 56 -12.57 23.38 -16.46
N VAL A 57 -12.31 24.66 -16.15
CA VAL A 57 -12.77 25.27 -14.89
C VAL A 57 -14.29 25.11 -14.72
N SER A 58 -15.05 25.19 -15.82
CA SER A 58 -16.52 25.02 -15.82
C SER A 58 -17.01 23.62 -15.45
N LEU A 59 -16.13 22.61 -15.49
CA LEU A 59 -16.45 21.22 -15.14
C LEU A 59 -15.95 20.84 -13.73
N LEU A 60 -15.24 21.75 -13.05
CA LEU A 60 -14.70 21.52 -11.73
C LEU A 60 -15.59 22.14 -10.64
N PRO A 61 -15.52 21.66 -9.39
CA PRO A 61 -16.11 22.34 -8.25
C PRO A 61 -15.66 23.81 -8.19
N LEU A 62 -16.56 24.70 -7.75
CA LEU A 62 -16.25 26.12 -7.60
C LEU A 62 -15.03 26.31 -6.68
N GLY A 63 -14.05 27.10 -7.12
CA GLY A 63 -12.83 27.38 -6.36
C GLY A 63 -11.79 26.24 -6.38
N MET A 64 -11.96 25.22 -7.21
CA MET A 64 -10.98 24.14 -7.37
C MET A 64 -9.68 24.69 -7.99
N THR A 65 -8.61 24.70 -7.19
CA THR A 65 -7.25 25.07 -7.65
C THR A 65 -6.51 23.85 -8.20
N SER A 66 -5.41 24.08 -8.94
CA SER A 66 -4.55 22.99 -9.42
C SER A 66 -3.92 22.19 -8.28
N TYR A 67 -3.61 22.81 -7.15
CA TYR A 67 -3.18 22.12 -5.92
C TYR A 67 -4.26 21.18 -5.38
N ALA A 68 -5.48 21.68 -5.24
CA ALA A 68 -6.58 20.88 -4.71
C ALA A 68 -6.96 19.74 -5.67
N LEU A 69 -6.89 19.98 -7.00
CA LEU A 69 -7.11 18.95 -8.02
C LEU A 69 -6.02 17.87 -7.97
N ALA A 70 -4.75 18.26 -7.88
CA ALA A 70 -3.63 17.33 -7.77
C ALA A 70 -3.77 16.42 -6.53
N ASN A 71 -4.14 17.00 -5.38
CA ASN A 71 -4.40 16.26 -4.16
C ASN A 71 -5.57 15.28 -4.31
N ALA A 72 -6.68 15.72 -4.92
CA ALA A 72 -7.86 14.87 -5.12
C ALA A 72 -7.57 13.70 -6.06
N LEU A 73 -6.86 13.93 -7.17
CA LEU A 73 -6.45 12.87 -8.09
C LEU A 73 -5.45 11.90 -7.47
N THR A 74 -4.49 12.42 -6.69
CA THR A 74 -3.54 11.58 -5.96
C THR A 74 -4.26 10.69 -4.94
N ALA A 75 -5.19 11.25 -4.18
CA ALA A 75 -5.99 10.47 -3.22
C ALA A 75 -6.84 9.40 -3.91
N HIS A 76 -7.45 9.72 -5.05
CA HIS A 76 -8.22 8.79 -5.87
C HIS A 76 -7.38 7.61 -6.35
N VAL A 77 -6.26 7.88 -7.03
CA VAL A 77 -5.40 6.82 -7.58
C VAL A 77 -4.74 6.00 -6.47
N ARG A 78 -4.38 6.64 -5.35
CA ARG A 78 -3.87 5.94 -4.16
C ARG A 78 -4.87 4.92 -3.63
N ALA A 79 -6.14 5.33 -3.46
CA ALA A 79 -7.21 4.45 -3.00
C ALA A 79 -7.47 3.31 -3.99
N LEU A 80 -7.54 3.64 -5.29
CA LEU A 80 -7.73 2.68 -6.37
C LEU A 80 -6.63 1.59 -6.39
N ARG A 81 -5.39 1.95 -6.07
CA ARG A 81 -4.24 1.04 -6.08
C ARG A 81 -3.99 0.37 -4.73
N GLY A 82 -4.78 0.67 -3.70
CA GLY A 82 -4.65 0.06 -2.38
C GLY A 82 -3.40 0.47 -1.61
N TYR A 83 -2.83 1.64 -1.91
CA TYR A 83 -1.67 2.14 -1.17
C TYR A 83 -2.11 2.78 0.15
N LYS A 84 -1.35 2.52 1.22
CA LYS A 84 -1.46 3.26 2.48
C LYS A 84 -1.00 4.70 2.31
N TRP A 85 0.11 4.90 1.60
CA TRP A 85 0.58 6.22 1.18
C TRP A 85 1.35 6.13 -0.14
N ALA A 86 1.44 7.26 -0.83
CA ALA A 86 2.28 7.43 -2.00
C ALA A 86 2.88 8.84 -1.99
N THR A 87 4.10 8.98 -2.49
CA THR A 87 4.82 10.24 -2.71
C THR A 87 5.54 10.18 -4.05
N GLY A 88 5.73 11.31 -4.71
CA GLY A 88 6.34 11.33 -6.03
C GLY A 88 6.97 12.66 -6.38
N GLY A 89 8.06 12.59 -7.15
CA GLY A 89 8.79 13.70 -7.78
C GLY A 89 9.97 14.23 -6.96
N TYR A 90 10.35 15.50 -7.17
CA TYR A 90 11.43 16.15 -6.44
C TYR A 90 11.01 16.62 -5.05
N HIS A 91 11.84 16.36 -4.05
CA HIS A 91 11.72 16.82 -2.68
C HIS A 91 12.87 17.77 -2.36
N THR A 92 12.58 18.90 -1.71
CA THR A 92 13.57 19.93 -1.38
C THR A 92 14.24 19.73 -0.02
N ALA A 93 13.86 18.70 0.73
CA ALA A 93 14.46 18.43 2.03
C ALA A 93 15.90 17.89 1.89
N GLY A 94 16.74 18.17 2.88
CA GLY A 94 18.16 17.85 2.83
C GLY A 94 18.87 18.60 1.69
N THR A 95 19.61 17.89 0.86
CA THR A 95 20.23 18.44 -0.37
C THR A 95 19.29 18.45 -1.57
N GLY A 96 18.06 17.99 -1.37
CA GLY A 96 17.05 17.76 -2.38
C GLY A 96 17.32 16.53 -3.25
N PHE A 97 16.28 15.75 -3.50
CA PHE A 97 16.39 14.46 -4.17
C PHE A 97 15.07 14.09 -4.89
N TRP A 98 15.16 13.20 -5.87
CA TRP A 98 13.99 12.65 -6.55
C TRP A 98 13.57 11.34 -5.88
N LEU A 99 12.29 11.19 -5.58
CA LEU A 99 11.75 9.93 -5.09
C LEU A 99 10.32 9.73 -5.55
N ASN A 100 10.08 8.62 -6.23
CA ASN A 100 8.75 8.07 -6.43
C ASN A 100 8.63 6.86 -5.53
N ALA A 101 7.67 6.87 -4.60
CA ALA A 101 7.47 5.77 -3.68
C ALA A 101 5.99 5.55 -3.37
N ALA A 102 5.57 4.29 -3.33
CA ALA A 102 4.25 3.89 -2.88
C ALA A 102 4.37 2.75 -1.88
N TYR A 103 3.52 2.76 -0.86
CA TYR A 103 3.58 1.80 0.24
C TYR A 103 2.24 1.09 0.41
N TYR A 104 2.27 -0.24 0.38
CA TYR A 104 1.08 -1.07 0.58
C TYR A 104 0.77 -1.34 2.07
N GLY A 105 1.72 -1.07 2.97
CA GLY A 105 1.68 -1.60 4.34
C GLY A 105 2.62 -2.79 4.52
N ASN A 106 2.78 -3.26 5.77
CA ASN A 106 3.53 -4.46 6.14
C ASN A 106 4.96 -4.53 5.58
N GLY A 107 5.62 -3.37 5.39
CA GLY A 107 6.97 -3.30 4.88
C GLY A 107 7.12 -3.46 3.36
N LEU A 108 6.04 -3.46 2.56
CA LEU A 108 6.10 -3.61 1.10
C LEU A 108 5.98 -2.27 0.37
N PHE A 109 7.02 -1.92 -0.39
CA PHE A 109 7.14 -0.67 -1.12
C PHE A 109 7.38 -0.90 -2.62
N LEU A 110 6.96 0.08 -3.40
CA LEU A 110 7.40 0.32 -4.78
C LEU A 110 8.22 1.60 -4.77
N VAL A 111 9.45 1.56 -5.28
CA VAL A 111 10.37 2.71 -5.21
C VAL A 111 11.06 2.94 -6.55
N ASP A 112 11.14 4.19 -6.99
CA ASP A 112 11.98 4.61 -8.11
C ASP A 112 12.66 5.94 -7.79
N ALA A 113 13.99 5.90 -7.72
CA ALA A 113 14.83 7.05 -7.48
C ALA A 113 15.87 7.24 -8.60
N ALA A 114 15.65 6.64 -9.78
CA ALA A 114 16.60 6.66 -10.91
C ALA A 114 16.89 8.06 -11.49
N ARG A 115 16.09 9.07 -11.15
CA ARG A 115 16.35 10.48 -11.54
C ARG A 115 17.46 11.12 -10.73
N ASN A 116 17.88 10.52 -9.62
CA ASN A 116 19.04 10.98 -8.88
C ASN A 116 20.31 10.65 -9.66
N ARG A 117 21.15 11.65 -9.91
CA ARG A 117 22.48 11.47 -10.54
C ARG A 117 23.54 11.20 -9.48
N ASN A 118 23.27 10.25 -8.59
CA ASN A 118 24.19 9.84 -7.52
C ASN A 118 24.31 8.31 -7.53
N ALA A 119 25.31 7.77 -6.83
CA ALA A 119 25.52 6.32 -6.73
C ALA A 119 24.61 5.63 -5.69
N ARG A 120 23.62 6.35 -5.15
CA ARG A 120 22.77 5.86 -4.05
C ARG A 120 21.65 4.98 -4.61
N THR A 121 21.28 3.96 -3.84
CA THR A 121 20.25 2.99 -4.22
C THR A 121 18.83 3.53 -3.99
N ASP A 122 17.81 2.86 -4.54
CA ASP A 122 16.41 3.19 -4.26
C ASP A 122 16.09 3.11 -2.75
N VAL A 123 16.70 2.16 -2.02
CA VAL A 123 16.52 2.01 -0.56
C VAL A 123 17.15 3.17 0.18
N ASP A 124 18.35 3.61 -0.21
CA ASP A 124 18.99 4.79 0.40
C ASP A 124 18.08 6.02 0.27
N MET A 125 17.39 6.16 -0.87
CA MET A 125 16.54 7.33 -1.15
C MET A 125 15.23 7.26 -0.37
N LEU A 126 14.70 6.04 -0.17
CA LEU A 126 13.58 5.81 0.74
C LEU A 126 13.96 6.15 2.19
N ILE A 127 15.15 5.76 2.64
CA ILE A 127 15.65 6.07 3.99
C ILE A 127 15.87 7.58 4.16
N GLU A 128 16.44 8.26 3.18
CA GLU A 128 16.59 9.73 3.21
C GLU A 128 15.23 10.43 3.33
N ALA A 129 14.19 9.91 2.66
CA ALA A 129 12.83 10.42 2.81
C ALA A 129 12.25 10.22 4.21
N PHE A 130 12.55 9.10 4.88
CA PHE A 130 12.19 8.91 6.30
C PHE A 130 12.93 9.89 7.21
N GLN A 131 14.25 10.02 7.03
CA GLN A 131 15.10 10.90 7.85
C GLN A 131 14.68 12.36 7.78
N HIS A 132 14.22 12.80 6.61
CA HIS A 132 13.77 14.17 6.38
C HIS A 132 12.25 14.37 6.55
N GLY A 133 11.53 13.35 7.02
CA GLY A 133 10.10 13.46 7.34
C GLY A 133 9.19 13.65 6.12
N ILE A 134 9.64 13.31 4.92
CA ILE A 134 8.82 13.31 3.70
C ILE A 134 7.70 12.27 3.83
N VAL A 135 8.05 11.10 4.36
CA VAL A 135 7.13 10.02 4.73
C VAL A 135 7.51 9.52 6.13
N GLN A 136 6.54 8.98 6.86
CA GLN A 136 6.76 8.48 8.21
C GLN A 136 7.00 6.96 8.18
N PRO A 137 8.09 6.46 8.79
CA PRO A 137 8.31 5.03 8.92
C PRO A 137 7.33 4.42 9.93
N GLU A 138 6.85 3.21 9.67
CA GLU A 138 5.97 2.48 10.63
C GLU A 138 6.76 1.78 11.73
N ASP A 139 8.02 1.46 11.45
CA ASP A 139 8.95 0.84 12.38
C ASP A 139 10.23 1.68 12.37
N PRO A 140 10.76 2.13 13.53
CA PRO A 140 12.00 2.91 13.58
C PRO A 140 13.19 2.24 12.89
N ARG A 141 13.19 0.90 12.81
CA ARG A 141 14.24 0.12 12.14
C ARG A 141 14.17 0.22 10.61
N MET A 142 13.12 0.83 10.04
CA MET A 142 13.06 1.14 8.60
C MET A 142 14.18 2.09 8.12
N LEU A 143 14.95 2.67 9.05
CA LEU A 143 16.14 3.46 8.75
C LEU A 143 17.39 2.61 8.48
N ASP A 144 17.34 1.30 8.74
CA ASP A 144 18.47 0.39 8.53
C ASP A 144 18.38 -0.26 7.13
N PRO A 145 19.29 0.07 6.19
CA PRO A 145 19.27 -0.48 4.84
C PRO A 145 19.50 -2.00 4.79
N ALA A 146 20.15 -2.59 5.80
CA ALA A 146 20.44 -4.02 5.84
C ALA A 146 19.18 -4.89 6.05
N LEU A 147 18.06 -4.28 6.46
CA LEU A 147 16.79 -4.96 6.74
C LEU A 147 15.86 -5.03 5.52
N TYR A 148 16.31 -4.58 4.36
CA TYR A 148 15.53 -4.57 3.12
C TYR A 148 16.01 -5.62 2.12
N THR A 149 15.06 -6.21 1.41
CA THR A 149 15.34 -6.89 0.14
C THR A 149 14.77 -6.07 -1.01
N THR A 150 15.46 -6.09 -2.14
CA THR A 150 15.10 -5.28 -3.31
C THR A 150 15.09 -6.16 -4.56
N GLU A 151 14.09 -5.95 -5.41
CA GLU A 151 14.02 -6.57 -6.73
C GLU A 151 13.65 -5.53 -7.78
N LEU A 152 14.53 -5.34 -8.77
CA LEU A 152 14.24 -4.48 -9.90
C LEU A 152 13.17 -5.13 -10.80
N ALA A 153 12.17 -4.35 -11.15
CA ALA A 153 11.10 -4.74 -12.05
C ALA A 153 10.65 -3.55 -12.90
N TYR A 154 9.81 -3.84 -13.86
CA TYR A 154 9.06 -2.86 -14.63
C TYR A 154 7.60 -3.19 -14.48
N ILE A 155 6.77 -2.21 -14.14
CA ILE A 155 5.34 -2.41 -13.90
C ILE A 155 4.50 -1.49 -14.77
N ASN A 156 3.36 -1.98 -15.23
CA ASN A 156 2.38 -1.18 -15.95
C ASN A 156 1.11 -1.06 -15.11
N MET A 157 0.87 0.12 -14.53
CA MET A 157 -0.29 0.39 -13.66
C MET A 157 -1.49 1.02 -14.40
N SER A 158 -1.61 0.80 -15.72
CA SER A 158 -2.80 1.19 -16.49
C SER A 158 -4.09 0.46 -16.06
N ARG A 159 -3.92 -0.57 -15.21
CA ARG A 159 -4.95 -1.19 -14.38
C ARG A 159 -4.35 -1.44 -12.99
N PRO A 160 -5.13 -1.44 -11.90
CA PRO A 160 -4.61 -1.78 -10.58
C PRO A 160 -4.17 -3.25 -10.50
N ILE A 161 -3.02 -3.51 -9.88
CA ILE A 161 -2.64 -4.87 -9.45
C ILE A 161 -3.31 -5.08 -8.09
N LEU A 162 -4.35 -5.92 -8.02
CA LEU A 162 -5.09 -6.16 -6.79
C LEU A 162 -5.57 -7.63 -6.68
N PRO A 163 -5.63 -8.17 -5.44
CA PRO A 163 -5.09 -7.61 -4.20
C PRO A 163 -3.55 -7.78 -4.12
N VAL A 164 -2.84 -6.83 -3.50
CA VAL A 164 -1.41 -6.97 -3.18
C VAL A 164 -1.26 -7.14 -1.67
N ARG A 165 -0.78 -8.31 -1.25
CA ARG A 165 -0.56 -8.66 0.16
C ARG A 165 0.90 -8.96 0.45
N SER A 166 1.65 -9.36 -0.57
CA SER A 166 3.03 -9.80 -0.49
C SER A 166 3.82 -9.36 -1.72
N LYS A 167 5.15 -9.40 -1.62
CA LYS A 167 6.05 -9.24 -2.76
C LYS A 167 5.68 -10.20 -3.91
N GLN A 168 5.31 -11.45 -3.59
CA GLN A 168 5.00 -12.47 -4.59
C GLN A 168 3.81 -12.10 -5.49
N ASP A 169 2.81 -11.38 -4.97
CA ASP A 169 1.65 -10.93 -5.76
C ASP A 169 2.06 -9.97 -6.88
N LEU A 170 3.05 -9.11 -6.61
CA LEU A 170 3.62 -8.19 -7.60
C LEU A 170 4.48 -8.94 -8.62
N LEU A 171 5.26 -9.93 -8.17
CA LEU A 171 6.15 -10.71 -9.04
C LEU A 171 5.39 -11.64 -9.99
N ALA A 172 4.29 -12.23 -9.52
CA ALA A 172 3.43 -13.11 -10.31
C ALA A 172 2.49 -12.34 -11.27
N SER A 173 2.38 -11.01 -11.12
CA SER A 173 1.46 -10.21 -11.91
C SER A 173 1.82 -10.20 -13.40
N PRO A 174 0.85 -10.36 -14.33
CA PRO A 174 1.09 -10.18 -15.76
C PRO A 174 1.42 -8.72 -16.13
N GLN A 175 1.21 -7.79 -15.20
CA GLN A 175 1.56 -6.38 -15.33
C GLN A 175 3.00 -6.08 -14.90
N ARG A 176 3.77 -7.12 -14.54
CA ARG A 176 5.21 -7.03 -14.24
C ARG A 176 6.05 -7.57 -15.40
N SER A 177 7.20 -6.95 -15.61
CA SER A 177 8.25 -7.39 -16.53
C SER A 177 9.61 -7.35 -15.82
N ALA A 178 10.47 -8.33 -16.12
CA ALA A 178 11.85 -8.34 -15.64
C ALA A 178 12.75 -7.38 -16.43
N THR A 179 12.36 -7.06 -17.66
CA THR A 179 13.12 -6.20 -18.58
C THR A 179 12.28 -4.97 -18.99
N PRO A 180 12.93 -3.88 -19.45
CA PRO A 180 12.20 -2.72 -19.96
C PRO A 180 11.21 -3.09 -21.07
N ARG A 181 9.98 -2.60 -20.97
CA ARG A 181 8.95 -2.69 -22.02
C ARG A 181 8.25 -1.35 -22.19
N GLN A 182 7.81 -1.06 -23.41
CA GLN A 182 6.99 0.11 -23.70
C GLN A 182 5.73 0.10 -22.80
N GLY A 183 5.44 1.25 -22.18
CA GLY A 183 4.31 1.42 -21.28
C GLY A 183 4.54 0.93 -19.85
N PHE A 184 5.68 0.30 -19.54
CA PHE A 184 6.05 -0.11 -18.19
C PHE A 184 7.01 0.92 -17.58
N SER A 185 6.79 1.26 -16.31
CA SER A 185 7.66 2.12 -15.52
C SER A 185 8.65 1.28 -14.73
N ARG A 186 9.92 1.74 -14.66
CA ARG A 186 10.94 1.16 -13.77
C ARG A 186 10.46 1.27 -12.32
N VAL A 187 10.67 0.21 -11.55
CA VAL A 187 10.42 0.19 -10.12
C VAL A 187 11.32 -0.82 -9.42
N SER A 188 11.74 -0.51 -8.21
CA SER A 188 12.27 -1.47 -7.26
C SER A 188 11.14 -1.90 -6.32
N ILE A 189 10.86 -3.21 -6.31
CA ILE A 189 9.98 -3.81 -5.31
C ILE A 189 10.84 -4.03 -4.06
N VAL A 190 10.56 -3.28 -3.01
CA VAL A 190 11.35 -3.24 -1.78
C VAL A 190 10.52 -3.84 -0.65
N GLU A 191 11.10 -4.77 0.11
CA GLU A 191 10.43 -5.45 1.22
C GLU A 191 11.28 -5.36 2.50
N PHE A 192 10.74 -4.66 3.50
CA PHE A 192 11.30 -4.57 4.85
C PHE A 192 11.01 -5.87 5.62
N GLN A 193 12.05 -6.68 5.79
CA GLN A 193 11.95 -8.06 6.28
C GLN A 193 11.30 -8.19 7.67
N PRO A 194 11.56 -7.31 8.65
CA PRO A 194 10.94 -7.44 9.98
C PRO A 194 9.41 -7.38 9.98
N LEU A 195 8.79 -6.56 9.11
CA LEU A 195 7.32 -6.49 9.01
C LEU A 195 6.75 -7.56 8.07
N ALA A 196 7.49 -7.95 7.04
CA ALA A 196 7.10 -9.05 6.16
C ALA A 196 6.96 -10.36 6.96
N ALA A 197 7.91 -10.66 7.84
CA ALA A 197 7.87 -11.84 8.70
C ALA A 197 6.69 -11.81 9.69
N ALA A 198 6.39 -10.65 10.29
CA ALA A 198 5.28 -10.49 11.23
C ALA A 198 3.91 -10.70 10.56
N GLY A 199 3.75 -10.26 9.31
CA GLY A 199 2.52 -10.44 8.53
C GLY A 199 2.19 -11.91 8.20
N VAL A 200 3.19 -12.77 8.06
CA VAL A 200 3.00 -14.21 7.81
C VAL A 200 2.43 -14.92 9.05
N VAL A 201 2.81 -14.49 10.26
CA VAL A 201 2.35 -15.11 11.52
C VAL A 201 0.87 -14.80 11.79
N ALA A 202 0.39 -13.62 11.40
CA ALA A 202 -1.01 -13.21 11.58
C ALA A 202 -2.02 -13.98 10.70
N GLY A 203 -1.53 -14.75 9.71
CA GLY A 203 -2.35 -15.65 8.89
C GLY A 203 -2.55 -17.05 9.49
N ALA A 204 -1.94 -17.36 10.64
CA ALA A 204 -2.16 -18.63 11.32
C ALA A 204 -3.59 -18.68 11.90
N GLN A 205 -4.39 -19.65 11.43
CA GLN A 205 -5.72 -19.97 11.94
C GLN A 205 -5.73 -19.95 13.49
N PRO A 206 -6.79 -19.42 14.14
CA PRO A 206 -6.90 -19.49 15.58
C PRO A 206 -6.82 -20.97 16.02
N PRO A 207 -6.08 -21.28 17.11
CA PRO A 207 -5.94 -22.65 17.59
C PRO A 207 -7.33 -23.24 17.84
N LYS A 208 -7.54 -24.44 17.28
CA LYS A 208 -8.78 -25.20 17.41
C LYS A 208 -9.17 -25.27 18.89
N PRO A 209 -10.39 -24.86 19.29
CA PRO A 209 -10.78 -24.90 20.69
C PRO A 209 -10.65 -26.33 21.23
N ALA A 210 -10.05 -26.44 22.41
CA ALA A 210 -9.84 -27.71 23.09
C ALA A 210 -11.18 -28.44 23.26
N PRO A 211 -11.20 -29.78 23.11
CA PRO A 211 -12.42 -30.55 23.30
C PRO A 211 -12.95 -30.33 24.72
N PRO A 212 -14.28 -30.25 24.91
CA PRO A 212 -14.87 -30.08 26.23
C PRO A 212 -14.44 -31.22 27.15
N PRO A 213 -14.22 -30.96 28.46
CA PRO A 213 -13.85 -31.98 29.42
C PRO A 213 -14.92 -33.08 29.42
N ARG A 214 -14.48 -34.32 29.18
CA ARG A 214 -15.32 -35.51 29.19
C ARG A 214 -15.89 -35.70 30.60
N GLU A 215 -17.23 -35.74 30.73
CA GLU A 215 -17.89 -36.14 31.97
C GLU A 215 -17.48 -37.57 32.32
N LEU A 216 -16.95 -37.75 33.53
CA LEU A 216 -16.56 -39.04 34.08
C LEU A 216 -17.82 -39.82 34.51
N LYS A 217 -17.91 -41.09 34.10
CA LYS A 217 -19.02 -41.99 34.47
C LYS A 217 -18.58 -42.98 35.54
N LEU A 218 -19.56 -43.62 36.20
CA LEU A 218 -19.30 -44.69 37.16
C LEU A 218 -18.46 -45.78 36.52
N GLY A 219 -17.32 -46.12 37.14
CA GLY A 219 -16.38 -47.12 36.61
C GLY A 219 -15.28 -46.57 35.70
N ASP A 220 -15.28 -45.27 35.36
CA ASP A 220 -14.12 -44.65 34.71
C ASP A 220 -12.95 -44.53 35.69
N THR A 221 -11.72 -44.50 35.15
CA THR A 221 -10.51 -44.20 35.92
C THR A 221 -10.23 -42.71 35.82
N CYS A 222 -10.03 -42.04 36.95
CA CYS A 222 -9.75 -40.61 36.96
C CYS A 222 -8.40 -40.31 36.29
N PRO A 223 -8.35 -39.38 35.32
CA PRO A 223 -7.12 -39.07 34.58
C PRO A 223 -6.08 -38.33 35.44
N THR A 224 -6.48 -37.76 36.58
CA THR A 224 -5.60 -37.00 37.48
C THR A 224 -5.00 -37.88 38.57
N CYS A 225 -5.82 -38.71 39.23
CA CYS A 225 -5.43 -39.48 40.41
C CYS A 225 -5.22 -40.98 40.12
N GLY A 226 -5.69 -41.49 38.97
CA GLY A 226 -5.68 -42.92 38.64
C GLY A 226 -6.67 -43.78 39.45
N ALA A 227 -7.45 -43.19 40.35
CA ALA A 227 -8.45 -43.90 41.15
C ALA A 227 -9.75 -44.11 40.38
N ALA A 228 -10.50 -45.16 40.76
CA ALA A 228 -11.82 -45.43 40.19
C ALA A 228 -12.84 -44.36 40.59
N VAL A 229 -13.63 -43.91 39.62
CA VAL A 229 -14.75 -43.00 39.80
C VAL A 229 -15.91 -43.75 40.43
N MET A 230 -16.32 -43.32 41.63
CA MET A 230 -17.39 -43.95 42.42
C MET A 230 -18.47 -42.94 42.77
N GLU A 231 -19.68 -43.42 43.00
CA GLU A 231 -20.77 -42.63 43.54
C GLU A 231 -20.53 -42.38 45.04
N ARG A 232 -20.60 -41.12 45.45
CA ARG A 232 -20.32 -40.72 46.83
C ARG A 232 -21.47 -39.87 47.37
N PRO A 233 -21.91 -40.10 48.62
CA PRO A 233 -22.94 -39.29 49.25
C PRO A 233 -22.41 -37.89 49.58
N LEU A 234 -23.23 -36.89 49.26
CA LEU A 234 -23.10 -35.49 49.67
C LEU A 234 -24.22 -35.15 50.67
N PHE A 235 -24.05 -34.03 51.37
CA PHE A 235 -24.99 -33.55 52.39
C PHE A 235 -26.44 -33.40 51.86
N SER A 236 -26.61 -33.23 50.54
CA SER A 236 -27.90 -33.16 49.86
C SER A 236 -27.92 -33.88 48.50
N GLY A 237 -27.37 -35.10 48.41
CA GLY A 237 -27.44 -35.92 47.19
C GLY A 237 -26.29 -36.91 47.05
N THR A 238 -26.00 -37.35 45.83
CA THR A 238 -24.80 -38.11 45.49
C THR A 238 -24.06 -37.44 44.33
N PHE A 239 -22.74 -37.60 44.28
CA PHE A 239 -21.90 -37.13 43.17
C PHE A 239 -21.00 -38.28 42.68
N VAL A 240 -20.77 -38.33 41.37
CA VAL A 240 -19.95 -39.36 40.70
C VAL A 240 -18.61 -38.73 40.28
N GLY A 241 -17.52 -39.03 40.99
CA GLY A 241 -16.18 -38.48 40.70
C GLY A 241 -15.03 -38.99 41.60
N CYS A 242 -13.78 -38.57 41.32
CA CYS A 242 -12.62 -38.71 42.22
C CYS A 242 -12.55 -37.49 43.16
N LEU A 243 -11.99 -37.65 44.37
CA LEU A 243 -11.82 -36.59 45.38
C LEU A 243 -10.52 -35.77 45.24
N CYS A 244 -9.77 -35.98 44.16
CA CYS A 244 -8.51 -35.27 43.90
C CYS A 244 -8.74 -33.86 43.34
#